data_AF-A0A811NX72-F1
#
_entry.id   AF-A0A811NX72-F1
#
_cell.length_a   1.000
_cell.length_b   1.000
_cell.length_c   1.000
_cell.angle_alpha   90.00
_cell.angle_beta   90.00
_cell.angle_gamma   90.00
#
_symmetry.space_group_name_H-M   'P 1'
#
loop_
_entity.id
_entity.type
_entity.pdbx_description
1 polymer ?
#
loop_
_entity_poly.entity_id
_entity_poly.type
_entity_poly.pdbx_seq_one_letter_code
_entity_poly.pdbx_strand_id
1 'polypeptide(L)'
;MLEAVAEGESAVELLLRAAAMVPAERYVLAAIIVASVFLYRFLELHVIGDILRGFRGGRVELTFHPVSEIYHRVASKCRSLHGRYLTTPWLASPHLQTLFLGIYGMPPSFTYKRQLYTVRDGGTIALDWLLASDLEVADGFISKDASTPLVVVVPGLTSDSAAAYAKHLVYSMASKGWNVVVCNHRGLGGVSITSDCFYNGGWTEDVREVIKYLHYRYPKSPLFCIGTSIGANIVVKYLGEEGENTPVAGAVSICSPWDLLIGDRFISRKLVQRIYDKALAIGLKGYAKLHQPILARLANWEGIKKSRSIREFDHHATCVIARYETVDTYYRRCSSASYVGNVSVPLLCINALDDPLCTREAIPWDECRANKNIVLATTPNGGHLAFFQGLTARRLWWVGATSEFLSALHDSSYMHGQKANDHVLHSSLESSIDKSPYVNLMEDGMVAAVTKDGPDSDGSPSNHAVDEEQLSNEAGGRRQNVVSALNHNEKASGVGNESPAGPTKQQGDDIHGNKLHEIIAPVKRSINQLTRYKGRSVWLLAYIAFVTSWPLLGSLAFITFRKKFRNPLRAK
;
A
#
# COMPACT_ATOMS: atom_id res chain seq x y z
N MET A 1 -34.48 -18.76 -55.79
CA MET A 1 -34.88 -18.67 -54.37
C MET A 1 -36.01 -17.65 -54.26
N LEU A 2 -37.12 -17.93 -54.94
CA LEU A 2 -38.28 -17.04 -55.10
C LEU A 2 -39.50 -17.92 -55.38
N GLU A 3 -39.80 -18.87 -54.48
CA GLU A 3 -41.05 -19.65 -54.54
C GLU A 3 -41.23 -20.41 -53.21
N ALA A 4 -41.61 -19.67 -52.18
CA ALA A 4 -42.26 -20.14 -50.95
C ALA A 4 -42.60 -18.90 -50.10
N VAL A 5 -43.56 -18.10 -50.56
CA VAL A 5 -44.23 -17.10 -49.71
C VAL A 5 -45.69 -17.52 -49.66
N ALA A 6 -45.94 -18.57 -48.88
CA ALA A 6 -47.27 -18.94 -48.44
C ALA A 6 -47.20 -19.09 -46.91
N GLU A 7 -48.13 -18.42 -46.24
CA GLU A 7 -48.37 -18.40 -44.78
C GLU A 7 -47.42 -17.53 -43.95
N GLY A 8 -47.91 -16.33 -43.60
CA GLY A 8 -47.97 -15.79 -42.23
C GLY A 8 -46.73 -15.74 -41.32
N GLU A 9 -45.55 -16.18 -41.76
CA GLU A 9 -44.35 -16.20 -40.92
C GLU A 9 -43.91 -14.77 -40.63
N SER A 10 -43.93 -14.40 -39.36
CA SER A 10 -43.45 -13.10 -38.92
C SER A 10 -41.94 -12.99 -39.20
N ALA A 11 -41.44 -11.78 -39.43
CA ALA A 11 -40.00 -11.54 -39.59
C ALA A 11 -39.16 -12.11 -38.42
N VAL A 12 -39.75 -12.19 -37.22
CA VAL A 12 -39.14 -12.78 -36.02
C VAL A 12 -38.96 -14.29 -36.18
N GLU A 13 -39.93 -14.98 -36.78
CA GLU A 13 -39.91 -16.42 -36.97
C GLU A 13 -38.87 -16.84 -38.01
N LEU A 14 -38.76 -16.07 -39.10
CA LEU A 14 -37.68 -16.22 -40.08
C LEU A 14 -36.29 -16.00 -39.45
N LEU A 15 -36.15 -15.01 -38.56
CA LEU A 15 -34.88 -14.75 -37.85
C LEU A 15 -34.52 -15.85 -36.85
N LEU A 16 -35.50 -16.37 -36.10
CA LEU A 16 -35.29 -17.48 -35.17
C LEU A 16 -34.91 -18.76 -35.89
N ARG A 17 -35.54 -19.05 -37.03
CA ARG A 17 -35.20 -20.20 -37.87
C ARG A 17 -33.82 -20.06 -38.49
N ALA A 18 -33.46 -18.86 -38.96
CA ALA A 18 -32.12 -18.54 -39.43
C ALA A 18 -31.06 -18.70 -38.33
N ALA A 19 -31.37 -18.28 -37.09
CA ALA A 19 -30.51 -18.49 -35.93
C ALA A 19 -30.35 -19.98 -35.60
N ALA A 20 -31.43 -20.75 -35.60
CA ALA A 20 -31.39 -22.20 -35.34
C ALA A 20 -30.55 -23.00 -36.37
N MET A 21 -30.40 -22.47 -37.60
CA MET A 21 -29.54 -23.07 -38.63
C MET A 21 -28.03 -22.81 -38.41
N VAL A 22 -27.66 -21.90 -37.50
CA VAL A 22 -26.26 -21.64 -37.17
C VAL A 22 -25.75 -22.73 -36.22
N PRO A 23 -24.62 -23.40 -36.52
CA PRO A 23 -24.06 -24.42 -35.62
C PRO A 23 -23.80 -23.88 -34.21
N ALA A 24 -24.15 -24.66 -33.18
CA ALA A 24 -24.00 -24.29 -31.77
C ALA A 24 -22.57 -23.83 -31.40
N GLU A 25 -21.55 -24.43 -32.02
CA GLU A 25 -20.14 -24.06 -31.87
C GLU A 25 -19.87 -22.58 -32.16
N ARG A 26 -20.58 -21.98 -33.13
CA ARG A 26 -20.44 -20.57 -33.47
C ARG A 26 -21.01 -19.65 -32.39
N TYR A 27 -22.11 -20.06 -31.75
CA TYR A 27 -22.67 -19.33 -30.60
C TYR A 27 -21.74 -19.41 -29.39
N VAL A 28 -21.17 -20.58 -29.10
CA VAL A 28 -20.19 -20.75 -28.03
C VAL A 28 -18.95 -19.88 -28.29
N LEU A 29 -18.42 -19.90 -29.51
CA LEU A 29 -17.29 -19.06 -29.89
C LEU A 29 -17.62 -17.56 -29.75
N ALA A 30 -18.80 -17.13 -30.21
CA ALA A 30 -19.25 -15.75 -30.06
C ALA A 30 -19.38 -15.36 -28.57
N ALA A 31 -19.95 -16.23 -27.73
CA ALA A 31 -20.06 -16.00 -26.29
C ALA A 31 -18.68 -15.89 -25.62
N ILE A 32 -17.71 -16.74 -26.00
CA ILE A 32 -16.33 -16.66 -25.51
C ILE A 32 -15.67 -15.33 -25.93
N ILE A 33 -15.87 -14.89 -27.17
CA ILE A 33 -15.34 -13.61 -27.65
C ILE A 33 -15.95 -12.45 -26.85
N VAL A 34 -17.28 -12.43 -26.69
CA VAL A 34 -17.97 -11.40 -25.91
C VAL A 34 -17.50 -11.39 -24.46
N ALA A 35 -17.41 -12.56 -23.82
CA ALA A 35 -16.91 -12.70 -22.46
C ALA A 35 -15.44 -12.25 -22.33
N SER A 36 -14.60 -12.56 -23.31
CA SER A 36 -13.19 -12.14 -23.34
C SER A 36 -13.04 -10.64 -23.49
N VAL A 37 -13.82 -10.01 -24.38
CA VAL A 37 -13.85 -8.55 -24.55
C VAL A 37 -14.37 -7.87 -23.29
N PHE A 38 -15.43 -8.41 -22.68
CA PHE A 38 -15.95 -7.94 -21.41
C PHE A 38 -14.88 -8.01 -20.33
N LEU A 39 -14.23 -9.16 -20.15
CA LEU A 39 -13.19 -9.35 -19.12
C LEU A 39 -11.99 -8.43 -19.35
N TYR A 40 -11.55 -8.27 -20.61
CA TYR A 40 -10.46 -7.36 -20.98
C TYR A 40 -10.78 -5.92 -20.57
N ARG A 41 -12.01 -5.46 -20.82
CA ARG A 41 -12.46 -4.11 -20.42
C ARG A 41 -12.70 -3.99 -18.92
N PHE A 42 -13.29 -5.00 -18.29
CA PHE A 42 -13.63 -5.01 -16.88
C PHE A 42 -12.39 -5.01 -15.98
N LEU A 43 -11.37 -5.78 -16.36
CA LEU A 43 -10.08 -5.80 -15.66
C LEU A 43 -9.14 -4.68 -16.13
N GLU A 44 -9.58 -3.83 -17.06
CA GLU A 44 -8.79 -2.73 -17.62
C GLU A 44 -7.42 -3.22 -18.13
N LEU A 45 -7.43 -4.36 -18.83
CA LEU A 45 -6.22 -4.93 -19.42
C LEU A 45 -5.70 -4.01 -20.53
N HIS A 46 -4.38 -3.85 -20.61
CA HIS A 46 -3.73 -3.06 -21.66
C HIS A 46 -2.65 -3.82 -22.45
N VAL A 47 -2.52 -5.14 -22.24
CA VAL A 47 -1.51 -5.98 -22.91
C VAL A 47 -1.56 -5.92 -24.44
N ILE A 48 -2.76 -5.87 -25.04
CA ILE A 48 -2.90 -5.77 -26.51
C ILE A 48 -2.42 -4.39 -26.97
N GLY A 49 -2.78 -3.34 -26.24
CA GLY A 49 -2.31 -1.98 -26.51
C GLY A 49 -0.78 -1.86 -26.41
N ASP A 50 -0.19 -2.51 -25.43
CA ASP A 50 1.27 -2.56 -25.27
C ASP A 50 1.95 -3.31 -26.41
N ILE A 51 1.42 -4.45 -26.84
CA ILE A 51 1.92 -5.21 -28.01
C ILE A 51 1.87 -4.33 -29.26
N LEU A 52 0.75 -3.66 -29.54
CA LEU A 52 0.60 -2.80 -30.72
C LEU A 52 1.55 -1.60 -30.69
N ARG A 53 1.91 -1.11 -29.49
CA ARG A 53 2.91 -0.05 -29.29
C ARG A 53 4.35 -0.58 -29.25
N GLY A 54 4.55 -1.89 -29.41
CA GLY A 54 5.86 -2.54 -29.36
C GLY A 54 6.52 -2.48 -27.98
N PHE A 55 5.72 -2.57 -26.90
CA PHE A 55 6.17 -2.49 -25.51
C PHE A 55 7.05 -1.26 -25.21
N ARG A 56 6.78 -0.12 -25.86
CA ARG A 56 7.55 1.12 -25.65
C ARG A 56 7.25 1.80 -24.32
N GLY A 57 6.13 1.48 -23.67
CA GLY A 57 5.66 2.14 -22.45
C GLY A 57 5.02 3.51 -22.71
N GLY A 58 4.30 3.99 -21.70
CA GLY A 58 3.70 5.33 -21.67
C GLY A 58 4.75 6.40 -21.40
N ARG A 59 4.63 7.57 -22.04
CA ARG A 59 5.49 8.72 -21.73
C ARG A 59 5.06 9.32 -20.40
N VAL A 60 6.03 9.74 -19.59
CA VAL A 60 5.76 10.55 -18.40
C VAL A 60 5.39 11.96 -18.86
N GLU A 61 4.24 12.45 -18.42
CA GLU A 61 3.78 13.81 -18.69
C GLU A 61 4.09 14.70 -17.48
N LEU A 62 4.72 15.85 -17.73
CA LEU A 62 5.10 16.80 -16.68
C LEU A 62 4.23 18.05 -16.78
N THR A 63 3.63 18.45 -15.66
CA THR A 63 2.92 19.71 -15.46
C THR A 63 3.67 20.52 -14.42
N PHE A 64 4.07 21.74 -14.79
CA PHE A 64 4.87 22.64 -13.96
C PHE A 64 4.69 24.07 -14.46
N HIS A 65 5.05 25.04 -13.63
CA HIS A 65 5.05 26.45 -14.02
C HIS A 65 6.16 26.74 -15.06
N PRO A 66 5.92 27.51 -16.15
CA PRO A 66 6.92 27.76 -17.19
C PRO A 66 8.27 28.30 -16.71
N VAL A 67 8.27 29.11 -15.64
CA VAL A 67 9.50 29.65 -15.01
C VAL A 67 9.96 28.89 -13.76
N SER A 68 9.48 27.66 -13.55
CA SER A 68 9.87 26.84 -12.39
C SER A 68 11.36 26.50 -12.46
N GLU A 69 12.15 27.07 -11.55
CA GLU A 69 13.55 26.70 -11.40
C GLU A 69 13.69 25.24 -10.91
N ILE A 70 12.74 24.76 -10.10
CA ILE A 70 12.69 23.37 -9.64
C ILE A 70 12.60 22.43 -10.84
N TYR A 71 11.77 22.75 -11.83
CA TYR A 71 11.78 21.99 -13.07
C TYR A 71 13.12 22.13 -13.82
N HIS A 72 13.51 23.37 -14.17
CA HIS A 72 14.62 23.61 -15.09
C HIS A 72 15.98 23.16 -14.55
N ARG A 73 16.17 23.16 -13.22
CA ARG A 73 17.47 22.95 -12.57
C ARG A 73 17.58 21.61 -11.85
N VAL A 74 16.44 21.01 -11.46
CA VAL A 74 16.37 19.75 -10.72
C VAL A 74 15.67 18.67 -11.54
N ALA A 75 14.36 18.83 -11.82
CA ALA A 75 13.58 17.78 -12.47
C ALA A 75 14.08 17.47 -13.89
N SER A 76 14.57 18.47 -14.64
CA SER A 76 15.16 18.34 -15.98
C SER A 76 16.35 17.37 -16.04
N LYS A 77 17.06 17.19 -14.92
CA LYS A 77 18.20 16.27 -14.80
C LYS A 77 17.78 14.83 -14.48
N CYS A 78 16.51 14.61 -14.10
CA CYS A 78 15.97 13.31 -13.75
C CYS A 78 15.60 12.54 -15.02
N ARG A 79 16.36 11.48 -15.32
CA ARG A 79 16.17 10.67 -16.53
C ARG A 79 14.84 9.94 -16.51
N SER A 80 14.43 9.44 -15.34
CA SER A 80 13.17 8.74 -15.17
C SER A 80 11.98 9.62 -15.56
N LEU A 81 11.98 10.90 -15.17
CA LEU A 81 10.89 11.85 -15.44
C LEU A 81 10.73 12.24 -16.92
N HIS A 82 11.79 12.10 -17.72
CA HIS A 82 11.77 12.41 -19.15
C HIS A 82 11.65 11.16 -20.04
N GLY A 83 11.61 9.99 -19.40
CA GLY A 83 11.57 8.70 -20.07
C GLY A 83 10.15 8.19 -20.33
N ARG A 84 10.09 6.87 -20.52
CA ARG A 84 8.84 6.12 -20.61
C ARG A 84 8.78 5.12 -19.47
N TYR A 85 7.59 5.00 -18.88
CA TYR A 85 7.29 3.93 -17.95
C TYR A 85 6.58 2.80 -18.70
N LEU A 86 7.14 1.60 -18.61
CA LEU A 86 6.52 0.38 -19.10
C LEU A 86 6.18 -0.52 -17.91
N THR A 87 4.89 -0.73 -17.71
CA THR A 87 4.39 -1.73 -16.78
C THR A 87 4.92 -3.11 -17.11
N THR A 88 5.28 -3.88 -16.09
CA THR A 88 5.62 -5.30 -16.25
C THR A 88 4.57 -6.00 -17.13
N PRO A 89 4.92 -6.63 -18.26
CA PRO A 89 3.94 -7.08 -19.26
C PRO A 89 2.83 -8.01 -18.75
N TRP A 90 3.14 -8.87 -17.77
CA TRP A 90 2.15 -9.76 -17.14
C TRP A 90 1.33 -9.08 -16.03
N LEU A 91 1.67 -7.86 -15.63
CA LEU A 91 0.86 -6.99 -14.77
C LEU A 91 0.18 -5.88 -15.57
N ALA A 92 -0.22 -6.15 -16.82
CA ALA A 92 -0.83 -5.15 -17.70
C ALA A 92 -2.29 -4.80 -17.35
N SER A 93 -2.54 -4.45 -16.08
CA SER A 93 -3.76 -3.85 -15.56
C SER A 93 -3.46 -3.13 -14.24
N PRO A 94 -4.11 -1.99 -13.95
CA PRO A 94 -3.96 -1.31 -12.66
C PRO A 94 -4.34 -2.19 -11.47
N HIS A 95 -5.36 -3.05 -11.65
CA HIS A 95 -5.84 -3.96 -10.61
C HIS A 95 -4.85 -5.08 -10.33
N LEU A 96 -4.27 -5.68 -11.38
CA LEU A 96 -3.26 -6.72 -11.24
C LEU A 96 -1.99 -6.18 -10.55
N GLN A 97 -1.55 -4.97 -10.91
CA GLN A 97 -0.41 -4.31 -10.25
C GLN A 97 -0.68 -4.08 -8.77
N THR A 98 -1.81 -3.43 -8.45
CA THR A 98 -2.18 -3.07 -7.08
C THR A 98 -2.32 -4.32 -6.20
N LEU A 99 -2.97 -5.36 -6.73
CA LEU A 99 -3.11 -6.64 -6.03
C LEU A 99 -1.76 -7.34 -5.82
N PHE A 100 -0.90 -7.34 -6.85
CA PHE A 100 0.42 -7.95 -6.77
C PHE A 100 1.29 -7.25 -5.72
N LEU A 101 1.21 -5.92 -5.59
CA LEU A 101 1.90 -5.19 -4.54
C LEU A 101 1.47 -5.65 -3.13
N GLY A 102 0.15 -5.80 -2.92
CA GLY A 102 -0.41 -6.20 -1.63
C GLY A 102 -0.07 -7.63 -1.21
N ILE A 103 0.04 -8.57 -2.17
CA ILE A 103 0.28 -9.99 -1.87
C ILE A 103 1.76 -10.39 -1.97
N TYR A 104 2.45 -9.90 -3.00
CA TYR A 104 3.76 -10.41 -3.43
C TYR A 104 4.75 -9.31 -3.78
N GLY A 105 4.62 -8.08 -3.28
CA GLY A 105 5.41 -6.92 -3.71
C GLY A 105 6.95 -7.05 -3.72
N MET A 106 7.52 -8.22 -3.39
CA MET A 106 8.93 -8.61 -3.46
C MET A 106 9.84 -7.57 -2.81
N PRO A 107 9.54 -7.11 -1.58
CA PRO A 107 10.34 -6.08 -0.95
C PRO A 107 11.75 -6.60 -0.61
N PRO A 108 12.76 -5.72 -0.60
CA PRO A 108 14.06 -6.02 -0.01
C PRO A 108 13.93 -6.46 1.44
N SER A 109 14.88 -7.30 1.88
CA SER A 109 14.97 -7.75 3.27
C SER A 109 15.99 -6.91 4.03
N PHE A 110 15.54 -6.31 5.12
CA PHE A 110 16.35 -5.56 6.08
C PHE A 110 15.49 -5.40 7.36
N THR A 111 16.13 -4.99 8.45
CA THR A 111 15.51 -4.79 9.76
C THR A 111 15.56 -3.32 10.12
N TYR A 112 14.46 -2.77 10.62
CA TYR A 112 14.41 -1.41 11.13
C TYR A 112 14.92 -1.33 12.56
N LYS A 113 15.55 -0.21 12.92
CA LYS A 113 15.72 0.20 14.32
C LYS A 113 14.53 1.04 14.72
N ARG A 114 13.74 0.58 15.69
CA ARG A 114 12.55 1.30 16.15
C ARG A 114 12.90 2.28 17.27
N GLN A 115 12.37 3.49 17.15
CA GLN A 115 12.29 4.48 18.21
C GLN A 115 10.82 4.79 18.48
N LEU A 116 10.41 4.80 19.74
CA LEU A 116 9.10 5.31 20.15
C LEU A 116 9.23 6.80 20.43
N TYR A 117 8.38 7.61 19.79
CA TYR A 117 8.32 9.05 19.99
C TYR A 117 6.99 9.40 20.64
N THR A 118 7.04 10.01 21.82
CA THR A 118 5.86 10.50 22.53
C THR A 118 5.59 11.94 22.11
N VAL A 119 4.42 12.18 21.53
CA VAL A 119 3.96 13.52 21.16
C VAL A 119 3.39 14.28 22.36
N ARG A 120 3.19 15.59 22.21
CA ARG A 120 2.75 16.48 23.31
C ARG A 120 1.46 16.08 24.02
N ASP A 121 0.55 15.41 23.32
CA ASP A 121 -0.72 14.94 23.88
C ASP A 121 -0.63 13.56 24.58
N GLY A 122 0.59 13.03 24.77
CA GLY A 122 0.84 11.71 25.36
C GLY A 122 0.70 10.54 24.37
N GLY A 123 0.34 10.80 23.12
CA GLY A 123 0.31 9.81 22.05
C GLY A 123 1.69 9.26 21.72
N THR A 124 1.75 8.02 21.24
CA THR A 124 3.00 7.36 20.86
C THR A 124 3.02 7.09 19.36
N ILE A 125 4.13 7.41 18.72
CA ILE A 125 4.42 7.20 17.31
C ILE A 125 5.62 6.27 17.19
N ALA A 126 5.52 5.25 16.33
CA ALA A 126 6.67 4.41 15.98
C ALA A 126 7.47 5.05 14.84
N LEU A 127 8.72 5.41 15.12
CA LEU A 127 9.71 5.84 14.13
C LEU A 127 10.62 4.66 13.79
N ASP A 128 10.51 4.16 12.56
CA ASP A 128 11.29 3.02 12.09
C ASP A 128 12.44 3.47 11.19
N TRP A 129 13.66 3.29 11.68
CA TRP A 129 14.88 3.81 11.07
C TRP A 129 15.60 2.76 10.24
N LEU A 130 16.09 3.19 9.07
CA LEU A 130 17.15 2.52 8.32
C LEU A 130 18.21 3.56 8.00
N LEU A 131 19.40 3.40 8.58
CA LEU A 131 20.53 4.28 8.30
C LEU A 131 21.32 3.76 7.11
N ALA A 132 21.96 4.64 6.36
CA ALA A 132 22.83 4.25 5.25
C ALA A 132 23.94 3.28 5.71
N SER A 133 24.52 3.54 6.90
CA SER A 133 25.55 2.71 7.52
C SER A 133 25.08 1.31 7.89
N ASP A 134 23.76 1.07 7.99
CA ASP A 134 23.21 -0.25 8.36
C ASP A 134 23.18 -1.23 7.17
N LEU A 135 23.37 -0.74 5.93
CA LEU A 135 23.39 -1.56 4.71
C LEU A 135 24.80 -1.91 4.20
N GLU A 136 25.85 -1.30 4.76
CA GLU A 136 27.23 -1.58 4.35
C GLU A 136 27.82 -2.77 5.14
N VAL A 137 28.35 -3.78 4.43
CA VAL A 137 29.09 -4.91 5.01
C VAL A 137 30.59 -4.60 4.92
N ALA A 138 31.15 -4.12 6.03
CA ALA A 138 32.59 -3.99 6.33
C ALA A 138 33.46 -3.04 5.45
N ASP A 139 34.39 -2.38 6.15
CA ASP A 139 35.53 -1.59 5.68
C ASP A 139 35.26 -0.19 5.10
N GLY A 140 34.79 0.69 5.99
CA GLY A 140 34.90 2.13 5.80
C GLY A 140 34.10 2.88 6.86
N PHE A 141 34.78 3.51 7.82
CA PHE A 141 34.13 4.44 8.74
C PHE A 141 33.51 5.59 7.94
N ILE A 142 32.22 5.51 7.62
CA ILE A 142 31.45 6.73 7.37
C ILE A 142 31.24 7.36 8.76
N SER A 143 31.90 8.50 8.93
CA SER A 143 31.74 9.44 10.05
C SER A 143 30.27 9.54 10.46
N LYS A 144 30.02 9.78 11.75
CA LYS A 144 28.78 10.43 12.24
C LYS A 144 28.70 11.86 11.68
N ASP A 145 28.84 12.03 10.36
CA ASP A 145 28.84 13.33 9.75
C ASP A 145 27.42 13.87 9.83
N ALA A 146 27.30 14.96 10.56
CA ALA A 146 26.06 15.60 10.88
C ALA A 146 25.33 16.17 9.64
N SER A 147 25.86 15.98 8.42
CA SER A 147 25.35 16.49 7.16
C SER A 147 24.65 15.43 6.28
N THR A 148 24.66 14.15 6.65
CA THR A 148 23.96 13.11 5.86
C THR A 148 22.47 13.45 5.74
N PRO A 149 21.88 13.46 4.53
CA PRO A 149 20.48 13.83 4.36
C PRO A 149 19.54 12.83 5.00
N LEU A 150 18.46 13.34 5.60
CA LEU A 150 17.44 12.57 6.31
C LEU A 150 16.11 12.65 5.58
N VAL A 151 15.47 11.51 5.34
CA VAL A 151 14.15 11.42 4.72
C VAL A 151 13.13 10.89 5.71
N VAL A 152 12.06 11.65 5.93
CA VAL A 152 10.87 11.19 6.66
C VAL A 152 9.86 10.63 5.68
N VAL A 153 9.49 9.36 5.83
CA VAL A 153 8.46 8.70 5.03
C VAL A 153 7.16 8.63 5.82
N VAL A 154 6.07 9.13 5.25
CA VAL A 154 4.71 9.08 5.82
C VAL A 154 3.87 8.06 5.02
N PRO A 155 3.55 6.88 5.60
CA PRO A 155 2.84 5.80 4.93
C PRO A 155 1.39 6.14 4.54
N GLY A 156 0.81 5.26 3.72
CA GLY A 156 -0.60 5.31 3.32
C GLY A 156 -1.60 4.87 4.40
N LEU A 157 -2.87 4.80 4.02
CA LEU A 157 -3.99 4.46 4.92
C LEU A 157 -3.82 3.03 5.44
N THR A 158 -3.95 2.84 6.76
CA THR A 158 -3.81 1.53 7.42
C THR A 158 -2.51 0.79 7.06
N SER A 159 -1.47 1.54 6.73
CA SER A 159 -0.17 1.04 6.28
C SER A 159 0.93 1.49 7.23
N ASP A 160 2.07 0.80 7.18
CA ASP A 160 3.21 1.04 8.06
C ASP A 160 4.53 0.73 7.33
N SER A 161 5.63 0.81 8.07
CA SER A 161 6.99 0.53 7.61
C SER A 161 7.21 -0.87 7.01
N ALA A 162 6.35 -1.85 7.33
CA ALA A 162 6.46 -3.21 6.82
C ALA A 162 5.89 -3.36 5.40
N ALA A 163 5.12 -2.37 4.92
CA ALA A 163 4.52 -2.41 3.59
C ALA A 163 5.58 -2.54 2.48
N ALA A 164 5.29 -3.36 1.47
CA ALA A 164 6.28 -3.68 0.43
C ALA A 164 6.80 -2.44 -0.32
N TYR A 165 5.91 -1.48 -0.63
CA TYR A 165 6.29 -0.24 -1.28
C TYR A 165 7.21 0.62 -0.40
N ALA A 166 6.95 0.67 0.92
CA ALA A 166 7.75 1.42 1.88
C ALA A 166 9.15 0.81 1.96
N LYS A 167 9.26 -0.53 2.03
CA LYS A 167 10.56 -1.22 2.03
C LYS A 167 11.36 -1.00 0.75
N HIS A 168 10.73 -0.99 -0.43
CA HIS A 168 11.41 -0.65 -1.69
C HIS A 168 11.97 0.77 -1.66
N LEU A 169 11.17 1.74 -1.20
CA LEU A 169 11.58 3.13 -1.09
C LEU A 169 12.73 3.32 -0.10
N VAL A 170 12.54 2.82 1.13
CA VAL A 170 13.50 2.96 2.22
C VAL A 170 14.85 2.33 1.85
N TYR A 171 14.83 1.10 1.32
CA TYR A 171 16.05 0.43 0.87
C TYR A 171 16.74 1.20 -0.28
N SER A 172 15.98 1.69 -1.27
CA SER A 172 16.54 2.46 -2.38
C SER A 172 17.24 3.74 -1.89
N MET A 173 16.62 4.49 -1.00
CA MET A 173 17.21 5.72 -0.45
C MET A 173 18.43 5.40 0.43
N ALA A 174 18.33 4.43 1.35
CA ALA A 174 19.43 4.05 2.22
C ALA A 174 20.65 3.52 1.43
N SER A 175 20.42 2.73 0.37
CA SER A 175 21.49 2.25 -0.53
C SER A 175 22.21 3.36 -1.31
N LYS A 176 21.67 4.59 -1.28
CA LYS A 176 22.26 5.79 -1.90
C LYS A 176 22.90 6.72 -0.87
N GLY A 177 23.10 6.27 0.36
CA GLY A 177 23.75 7.07 1.40
C GLY A 177 22.79 7.95 2.22
N TRP A 178 21.48 7.75 2.16
CA TRP A 178 20.51 8.56 2.89
C TRP A 178 20.07 7.89 4.18
N ASN A 179 19.87 8.67 5.24
CA ASN A 179 19.17 8.18 6.42
C ASN A 179 17.66 8.26 6.17
N VAL A 180 16.93 7.20 6.54
CA VAL A 180 15.49 7.14 6.32
C VAL A 180 14.79 6.77 7.62
N VAL A 181 13.73 7.50 7.93
CA VAL A 181 12.83 7.21 9.04
C VAL A 181 11.39 7.12 8.52
N VAL A 182 10.74 5.99 8.78
CA VAL A 182 9.30 5.84 8.52
C VAL A 182 8.55 6.32 9.76
N CYS A 183 7.80 7.40 9.62
CA CYS A 183 6.89 7.92 10.64
C CYS A 183 5.55 7.19 10.51
N ASN A 184 5.39 6.09 11.25
CA ASN A 184 4.12 5.35 11.22
C ASN A 184 3.00 6.18 11.83
N HIS A 185 1.76 6.00 11.36
CA HIS A 185 0.62 6.66 11.99
C HIS A 185 0.34 6.07 13.38
N ARG A 186 -0.32 6.84 14.25
CA ARG A 186 -0.72 6.38 15.60
C ARG A 186 -1.53 5.09 15.53
N GLY A 187 -1.17 4.13 16.37
CA GLY A 187 -1.84 2.83 16.41
C GLY A 187 -1.39 1.86 15.30
N LEU A 188 -0.38 2.20 14.50
CA LEU A 188 0.19 1.32 13.48
C LEU A 188 1.66 1.03 13.77
N GLY A 189 2.24 0.14 12.96
CA GLY A 189 3.59 -0.35 13.17
C GLY A 189 3.71 -1.27 14.38
N GLY A 190 2.63 -1.77 14.98
CA GLY A 190 2.69 -2.62 16.18
C GLY A 190 2.77 -1.86 17.51
N VAL A 191 2.42 -0.57 17.50
CA VAL A 191 2.33 0.27 18.70
C VAL A 191 0.87 0.62 18.98
N SER A 192 0.44 0.47 20.23
CA SER A 192 -0.92 0.77 20.65
C SER A 192 -1.18 2.28 20.69
N ILE A 193 -2.44 2.67 20.54
CA ILE A 193 -2.83 4.05 20.77
C ILE A 193 -2.73 4.36 22.26
N THR A 194 -2.04 5.43 22.62
CA THR A 194 -1.81 5.86 24.02
C THR A 194 -2.46 7.20 24.37
N SER A 195 -3.24 7.76 23.44
CA SER A 195 -3.92 9.06 23.57
C SER A 195 -5.31 9.01 22.94
N ASP A 196 -6.18 9.98 23.26
CA ASP A 196 -7.51 10.08 22.64
C ASP A 196 -7.48 10.66 21.20
N CYS A 197 -6.28 10.93 20.66
CA CYS A 197 -6.05 11.41 19.30
C CYS A 197 -5.65 10.29 18.34
N PHE A 198 -6.28 10.29 17.17
CA PHE A 198 -6.09 9.32 16.09
C PHE A 198 -5.64 10.04 14.82
N TYR A 199 -4.86 9.35 13.99
CA TYR A 199 -4.55 9.89 12.66
C TYR A 199 -5.81 9.85 11.77
N ASN A 200 -5.86 10.75 10.80
CA ASN A 200 -6.86 10.76 9.75
C ASN A 200 -6.25 11.40 8.49
N GLY A 201 -7.03 11.48 7.42
CA GLY A 201 -6.54 11.92 6.11
C GLY A 201 -5.96 13.32 6.04
N GLY A 202 -6.21 14.18 7.05
CA GLY A 202 -5.62 15.52 7.13
C GLY A 202 -4.95 15.83 8.47
N TRP A 203 -4.57 14.79 9.24
CA TRP A 203 -3.87 14.94 10.52
C TRP A 203 -2.41 15.32 10.31
N THR A 204 -2.12 16.62 10.27
CA THR A 204 -0.78 17.16 9.99
C THR A 204 0.08 17.34 11.23
N GLU A 205 -0.50 17.30 12.43
CA GLU A 205 0.22 17.60 13.68
C GLU A 205 1.31 16.59 14.02
N ASP A 206 1.08 15.30 13.80
CA ASP A 206 2.11 14.27 14.04
C ASP A 206 3.34 14.49 13.13
N VAL A 207 3.08 14.77 11.85
CA VAL A 207 4.14 15.07 10.87
C VAL A 207 4.87 16.36 11.26
N ARG A 208 4.13 17.40 11.65
CA ARG A 208 4.69 18.68 12.11
C ARG A 208 5.59 18.49 13.32
N GLU A 209 5.18 17.68 14.29
CA GLU A 209 5.93 17.45 15.52
C GLU A 209 7.20 16.63 15.25
N VAL A 210 7.09 15.51 14.52
CA VAL A 210 8.24 14.67 14.17
C VAL A 210 9.26 15.44 13.33
N ILE A 211 8.82 16.21 12.34
CA ILE A 211 9.72 17.04 11.53
C ILE A 211 10.44 18.07 12.40
N LYS A 212 9.74 18.77 13.30
CA LYS A 212 10.35 19.74 14.22
C LYS A 212 11.38 19.07 15.13
N TYR A 213 11.05 17.91 15.69
CA TYR A 213 11.97 17.12 16.51
C TYR A 213 13.24 16.73 15.74
N LEU A 214 13.08 16.20 14.53
CA LEU A 214 14.20 15.74 13.70
C LEU A 214 15.08 16.90 13.24
N HIS A 215 14.48 18.02 12.83
CA HIS A 215 15.21 19.23 12.46
C HIS A 215 16.03 19.79 13.63
N TYR A 216 15.45 19.79 14.84
CA TYR A 216 16.17 20.19 16.05
C TYR A 216 17.30 19.21 16.42
N ARG A 217 17.05 17.90 16.31
CA ARG A 217 17.98 16.84 16.71
C ARG A 217 19.17 16.69 15.75
N TYR A 218 18.95 17.00 14.46
CA TYR A 218 19.92 16.87 13.37
C TYR A 218 19.99 18.18 12.55
N PRO A 219 20.41 19.30 13.16
CA PRO A 219 20.28 20.64 12.55
C PRO A 219 21.18 20.87 11.32
N LYS A 220 22.18 20.00 11.12
CA LYS A 220 23.10 20.05 9.98
C LYS A 220 22.68 19.11 8.83
N SER A 221 21.72 18.21 9.06
CA SER A 221 21.22 17.26 8.07
C SER A 221 20.08 17.88 7.27
N PRO A 222 20.21 18.01 5.94
CA PRO A 222 19.08 18.39 5.10
C PRO A 222 17.92 17.39 5.28
N LEU A 223 16.74 17.92 5.63
CA LEU A 223 15.55 17.11 5.95
C LEU A 223 14.59 17.13 4.77
N PHE A 224 14.15 15.95 4.34
CA PHE A 224 13.20 15.77 3.25
C PHE A 224 12.00 14.96 3.70
N CYS A 225 10.87 15.09 3.00
CA CYS A 225 9.67 14.31 3.30
C CYS A 225 9.14 13.59 2.07
N ILE A 226 8.67 12.36 2.25
CA ILE A 226 7.98 11.59 1.23
C ILE A 226 6.66 11.10 1.80
N GLY A 227 5.55 11.44 1.16
CA GLY A 227 4.25 10.90 1.50
C GLY A 227 3.76 9.94 0.40
N THR A 228 3.11 8.85 0.81
CA THR A 228 2.47 7.89 -0.12
C THR A 228 0.97 7.78 0.15
N SER A 229 0.13 7.80 -0.89
CA SER A 229 -1.33 7.68 -0.77
C SER A 229 -1.90 8.70 0.21
N ILE A 230 -2.63 8.30 1.26
CA ILE A 230 -3.13 9.25 2.27
C ILE A 230 -2.00 10.02 2.97
N GLY A 231 -0.82 9.40 3.15
CA GLY A 231 0.36 10.08 3.68
C GLY A 231 0.87 11.17 2.75
N ALA A 232 0.69 11.01 1.43
CA ALA A 232 0.98 12.06 0.45
C ALA A 232 0.03 13.25 0.60
N ASN A 233 -1.26 12.97 0.83
CA ASN A 233 -2.24 14.02 1.12
C ASN A 233 -1.90 14.78 2.41
N ILE A 234 -1.55 14.07 3.49
CA ILE A 234 -1.13 14.68 4.76
C ILE A 234 0.12 15.54 4.55
N VAL A 235 1.15 15.02 3.88
CA VAL A 235 2.39 15.77 3.62
C VAL A 235 2.11 17.03 2.80
N VAL A 236 1.38 16.94 1.69
CA VAL A 236 1.10 18.14 0.88
C VAL A 236 0.27 19.18 1.64
N LYS A 237 -0.73 18.74 2.41
CA LYS A 237 -1.50 19.63 3.29
C LYS A 237 -0.59 20.32 4.30
N TYR A 238 0.28 19.57 4.98
CA TYR A 238 1.27 20.10 5.92
C TYR A 238 2.17 21.16 5.27
N LEU A 239 2.72 20.88 4.09
CA LEU A 239 3.59 21.81 3.36
C LEU A 239 2.87 23.11 2.97
N GLY A 240 1.58 23.04 2.61
CA GLY A 240 0.79 24.24 2.29
C GLY A 240 0.29 24.99 3.52
N GLU A 241 0.17 24.33 4.68
CA GLU A 241 -0.10 25.00 5.96
C GLU A 241 1.11 25.76 6.49
N GLU A 242 2.31 25.18 6.41
CA GLU A 242 3.55 25.82 6.87
C GLU A 242 4.11 26.84 5.87
N GLY A 243 3.88 26.63 4.57
CA GLY A 243 4.37 27.51 3.51
C GLY A 243 5.89 27.71 3.61
N GLU A 244 6.34 28.96 3.63
CA GLU A 244 7.77 29.31 3.71
C GLU A 244 8.45 28.91 5.03
N ASN A 245 7.67 28.63 6.08
CA ASN A 245 8.20 28.25 7.39
C ASN A 245 8.49 26.75 7.51
N THR A 246 8.21 25.98 6.46
CA THR A 246 8.48 24.55 6.45
C THR A 246 9.98 24.29 6.64
N PRO A 247 10.41 23.48 7.63
CA PRO A 247 11.83 23.21 7.91
C PRO A 247 12.42 22.09 7.02
N VAL A 248 11.75 21.71 5.94
CA VAL A 248 12.20 20.66 5.02
C VAL A 248 12.80 21.28 3.76
N ALA A 249 13.89 20.70 3.27
CA ALA A 249 14.61 21.13 2.08
C ALA A 249 13.85 20.81 0.77
N GLY A 250 12.97 19.80 0.81
CA GLY A 250 12.11 19.42 -0.31
C GLY A 250 11.26 18.19 0.01
N ALA A 251 10.33 17.86 -0.88
CA ALA A 251 9.40 16.77 -0.64
C ALA A 251 8.98 16.02 -1.91
N VAL A 252 8.41 14.83 -1.72
CA VAL A 252 7.79 14.03 -2.78
C VAL A 252 6.42 13.49 -2.34
N SER A 253 5.44 13.59 -3.23
CA SER A 253 4.07 13.09 -3.07
C SER A 253 3.80 11.98 -4.08
N ILE A 254 3.47 10.78 -3.61
CA ILE A 254 3.23 9.60 -4.47
C ILE A 254 1.78 9.13 -4.35
N CYS A 255 1.07 9.05 -5.48
CA CYS A 255 -0.32 8.64 -5.59
C CYS A 255 -1.23 9.36 -4.58
N SER A 256 -1.06 10.68 -4.41
CA SER A 256 -1.96 11.44 -3.54
C SER A 256 -3.39 11.38 -4.06
N PRO A 257 -4.40 11.20 -3.18
CA PRO A 257 -5.81 11.32 -3.54
C PRO A 257 -6.22 12.76 -3.84
N TRP A 258 -5.46 13.77 -3.39
CA TRP A 258 -5.67 15.22 -3.62
C TRP A 258 -6.96 15.81 -3.06
N ASP A 259 -8.11 15.31 -3.52
CA ASP A 259 -9.45 15.68 -3.09
C ASP A 259 -10.18 14.42 -2.61
N LEU A 260 -10.38 14.35 -1.29
CA LEU A 260 -11.00 13.20 -0.63
C LEU A 260 -12.49 13.07 -0.95
N LEU A 261 -13.18 14.18 -1.28
CA LEU A 261 -14.60 14.17 -1.62
C LEU A 261 -14.80 13.65 -3.05
N ILE A 262 -13.94 14.06 -3.99
CA ILE A 262 -13.91 13.48 -5.34
C ILE A 262 -13.52 11.99 -5.25
N GLY A 263 -12.54 11.65 -4.41
CA GLY A 263 -12.13 10.27 -4.15
C GLY A 263 -13.27 9.39 -3.64
N ASP A 264 -14.01 9.83 -2.63
CA ASP A 264 -15.19 9.13 -2.09
C ASP A 264 -16.28 8.90 -3.16
N ARG A 265 -16.58 9.95 -3.94
CA ARG A 265 -17.52 9.82 -5.05
C ARG A 265 -17.02 8.85 -6.10
N PHE A 266 -15.73 8.85 -6.41
CA PHE A 266 -15.10 7.97 -7.40
C PHE A 266 -15.11 6.51 -6.97
N ILE A 267 -14.73 6.23 -5.71
CA ILE A 267 -14.62 4.86 -5.21
C ILE A 267 -16.00 4.17 -5.11
N SER A 268 -17.07 4.96 -5.06
CA SER A 268 -18.45 4.49 -5.04
C SER A 268 -19.07 4.25 -6.45
N ARG A 269 -18.40 4.63 -7.56
CA ARG A 269 -19.02 4.69 -8.90
C ARG A 269 -19.27 3.33 -9.55
N LYS A 270 -18.22 2.53 -9.74
CA LYS A 270 -18.32 1.24 -10.44
C LYS A 270 -18.13 0.07 -9.49
N LEU A 271 -18.52 -1.13 -9.94
CA LEU A 271 -18.43 -2.36 -9.16
C LEU A 271 -17.01 -2.64 -8.65
N VAL A 272 -15.99 -2.48 -9.50
CA VAL A 272 -14.59 -2.71 -9.13
C VAL A 272 -14.14 -1.72 -8.05
N GLN A 273 -14.46 -0.44 -8.20
CA GLN A 273 -14.14 0.56 -7.18
C GLN A 273 -14.85 0.28 -5.85
N ARG A 274 -16.11 -0.17 -5.85
CA ARG A 274 -16.80 -0.59 -4.62
C ARG A 274 -16.15 -1.78 -3.93
N ILE A 275 -15.47 -2.66 -4.67
CA ILE A 275 -14.66 -3.74 -4.07
C ILE A 275 -13.46 -3.14 -3.33
N TYR A 276 -12.80 -2.13 -3.90
CA TYR A 276 -11.71 -1.41 -3.23
C TYR A 276 -12.20 -0.65 -1.99
N ASP A 277 -13.30 0.08 -2.08
CA ASP A 277 -13.92 0.79 -0.95
C ASP A 277 -14.17 -0.18 0.22
N LYS A 278 -14.80 -1.32 -0.08
CA LYS A 278 -15.03 -2.37 0.91
C LYS A 278 -13.73 -2.95 1.48
N ALA A 279 -12.71 -3.17 0.66
CA ALA A 279 -11.42 -3.69 1.13
C ALA A 279 -10.71 -2.71 2.07
N LEU A 280 -10.73 -1.42 1.75
CA LEU A 280 -10.19 -0.35 2.60
C LEU A 280 -11.01 -0.20 3.90
N ALA A 281 -12.33 -0.29 3.83
CA ALA A 281 -13.20 -0.31 5.00
C ALA A 281 -12.92 -1.50 5.92
N ILE A 282 -12.61 -2.69 5.36
CA ILE A 282 -12.16 -3.85 6.14
C ILE A 282 -10.84 -3.55 6.85
N GLY A 283 -9.88 -2.92 6.15
CA GLY A 283 -8.62 -2.47 6.75
C GLY A 283 -8.82 -1.50 7.92
N LEU A 284 -9.67 -0.49 7.73
CA LEU A 284 -10.04 0.49 8.77
C LEU A 284 -10.72 -0.16 9.96
N LYS A 285 -11.59 -1.15 9.73
CA LYS A 285 -12.20 -1.94 10.80
C LYS A 285 -11.19 -2.82 11.53
N GLY A 286 -10.20 -3.35 10.82
CA GLY A 286 -9.08 -4.07 11.42
C GLY A 286 -8.28 -3.17 12.35
N TYR A 287 -7.91 -1.98 11.88
CA TYR A 287 -7.28 -0.94 12.69
C TYR A 287 -8.16 -0.58 13.91
N ALA A 288 -9.45 -0.40 13.72
CA ALA A 288 -10.36 -0.07 14.81
C ALA A 288 -10.49 -1.18 15.85
N LYS A 289 -10.45 -2.44 15.40
CA LYS A 289 -10.47 -3.61 16.29
C LYS A 289 -9.22 -3.72 17.13
N LEU A 290 -8.06 -3.39 16.57
CA LEU A 290 -6.79 -3.37 17.30
C LEU A 290 -6.83 -2.41 18.49
N HIS A 291 -7.56 -1.29 18.36
CA HIS A 291 -7.69 -0.27 19.40
C HIS A 291 -9.10 -0.17 19.97
N GLN A 292 -9.83 -1.30 20.00
CA GLN A 292 -11.23 -1.35 20.42
C GLN A 292 -11.49 -0.66 21.78
N PRO A 293 -10.68 -0.88 22.85
CA PRO A 293 -10.99 -0.28 24.16
C PRO A 293 -11.10 1.24 24.13
N ILE A 294 -10.26 1.89 23.32
CA ILE A 294 -10.24 3.35 23.18
C ILE A 294 -11.34 3.80 22.21
N LEU A 295 -11.48 3.13 21.06
CA LEU A 295 -12.49 3.50 20.06
C LEU A 295 -13.92 3.29 20.52
N ALA A 296 -14.19 2.26 21.33
CA ALA A 296 -15.52 2.03 21.87
C ALA A 296 -15.93 3.09 22.90
N ARG A 297 -14.96 3.75 23.54
CA ARG A 297 -15.22 4.89 24.43
C ARG A 297 -15.43 6.20 23.66
N LEU A 298 -14.68 6.40 22.57
CA LEU A 298 -14.63 7.69 21.86
C LEU A 298 -15.57 7.80 20.66
N ALA A 299 -16.03 6.68 20.11
CA ALA A 299 -16.76 6.64 18.85
C ALA A 299 -17.91 5.62 18.85
N ASN A 300 -18.72 5.62 17.79
CA ASN A 300 -19.83 4.68 17.65
C ASN A 300 -19.32 3.29 17.23
N TRP A 301 -18.97 2.46 18.22
CA TRP A 301 -18.45 1.12 18.01
C TRP A 301 -19.36 0.21 17.17
N GLU A 302 -20.67 0.22 17.44
CA GLU A 302 -21.62 -0.58 16.68
C GLU A 302 -21.72 -0.14 15.22
N GLY A 303 -21.64 1.17 14.98
CA GLY A 303 -21.54 1.75 13.64
C GLY A 303 -20.28 1.28 12.92
N ILE A 304 -19.11 1.40 13.56
CA ILE A 304 -17.80 0.97 13.02
C ILE A 304 -17.82 -0.51 12.62
N LYS A 305 -18.36 -1.39 13.48
CA LYS A 305 -18.46 -2.83 13.17
C LYS A 305 -19.34 -3.12 11.97
N LYS A 306 -20.36 -2.29 11.71
CA LYS A 306 -21.31 -2.47 10.61
C LYS A 306 -20.87 -1.79 9.32
N SER A 307 -19.93 -0.84 9.37
CA SER A 307 -19.42 -0.12 8.21
C SER A 307 -18.97 -1.06 7.09
N ARG A 308 -19.36 -0.73 5.86
CA ARG A 308 -19.06 -1.44 4.61
C ARG A 308 -18.29 -0.59 3.60
N SER A 309 -18.18 0.72 3.84
CA SER A 309 -17.42 1.69 3.05
C SER A 309 -16.53 2.55 3.95
N ILE A 310 -15.54 3.19 3.35
CA ILE A 310 -14.69 4.18 4.02
C ILE A 310 -15.56 5.31 4.58
N ARG A 311 -16.53 5.79 3.79
CA ARG A 311 -17.45 6.86 4.17
C ARG A 311 -18.27 6.52 5.42
N GLU A 312 -18.79 5.29 5.51
CA GLU A 312 -19.52 4.82 6.70
C GLU A 312 -18.59 4.70 7.92
N PHE A 313 -17.35 4.25 7.72
CA PHE A 313 -16.36 4.22 8.80
C PHE A 313 -16.05 5.63 9.28
N ASP A 314 -15.79 6.56 8.37
CA ASP A 314 -15.49 7.95 8.69
C ASP A 314 -16.65 8.64 9.40
N HIS A 315 -17.89 8.32 9.04
CA HIS A 315 -19.06 8.84 9.73
C HIS A 315 -19.12 8.38 11.20
N HIS A 316 -18.85 7.10 11.46
CA HIS A 316 -19.00 6.50 12.79
C HIS A 316 -17.77 6.62 13.70
N ALA A 317 -16.57 6.74 13.12
CA ALA A 317 -15.30 6.88 13.83
C ALA A 317 -14.70 8.28 13.62
N THR A 318 -14.18 8.54 12.42
CA THR A 318 -13.29 9.67 12.14
C THR A 318 -13.94 11.01 12.47
N CYS A 319 -15.17 11.24 12.03
CA CYS A 319 -15.88 12.50 12.28
C CYS A 319 -16.21 12.70 13.76
N VAL A 320 -16.49 11.61 14.49
CA VAL A 320 -16.79 11.68 15.92
C VAL A 320 -15.53 12.05 16.70
N ILE A 321 -14.42 11.38 16.42
CA ILE A 321 -13.14 11.58 17.12
C ILE A 321 -12.53 12.95 16.77
N ALA A 322 -12.48 13.28 15.48
CA ALA A 322 -11.91 14.53 14.99
C ALA A 322 -12.89 15.72 15.07
N ARG A 323 -14.11 15.51 15.58
CA ARG A 323 -15.15 16.53 15.80
C ARG A 323 -15.53 17.29 14.53
N TYR A 324 -15.67 16.57 13.42
CA TYR A 324 -16.25 17.12 12.19
C TYR A 324 -17.76 16.91 12.17
N GLU A 325 -18.50 17.93 11.72
CA GLU A 325 -19.97 17.90 11.69
C GLU A 325 -20.50 16.89 10.67
N THR A 326 -19.81 16.74 9.54
CA THR A 326 -20.16 15.79 8.48
C THR A 326 -18.90 15.22 7.83
N VAL A 327 -19.07 14.07 7.17
CA VAL A 327 -18.00 13.45 6.36
C VAL A 327 -17.57 14.37 5.21
N ASP A 328 -18.50 15.11 4.60
CA ASP A 328 -18.17 16.07 3.54
C ASP A 328 -17.33 17.24 4.06
N THR A 329 -17.62 17.74 5.27
CA THR A 329 -16.79 18.76 5.93
C THR A 329 -15.40 18.24 6.19
N TYR A 330 -15.29 17.03 6.75
CA TYR A 330 -14.02 16.34 6.96
C TYR A 330 -13.22 16.22 5.65
N TYR A 331 -13.82 15.67 4.59
CA TYR A 331 -13.14 15.49 3.31
C TYR A 331 -12.68 16.82 2.69
N ARG A 332 -13.51 17.87 2.71
CA ARG A 332 -13.12 19.19 2.19
C ARG A 332 -11.97 19.80 2.97
N ARG A 333 -12.00 19.76 4.31
CA ARG A 333 -10.94 20.32 5.16
C ARG A 333 -9.63 19.55 5.10
N CYS A 334 -9.71 18.24 4.85
CA CYS A 334 -8.54 17.38 4.81
C CYS A 334 -7.96 17.20 3.39
N SER A 335 -8.62 17.69 2.34
CA SER A 335 -8.12 17.59 0.96
C SER A 335 -6.90 18.49 0.72
N SER A 336 -5.80 17.89 0.29
CA SER A 336 -4.55 18.60 0.02
C SER A 336 -4.59 19.52 -1.20
N ALA A 337 -5.53 19.30 -2.14
CA ALA A 337 -5.70 20.13 -3.34
C ALA A 337 -5.81 21.63 -3.00
N SER A 338 -6.57 21.98 -1.95
CA SER A 338 -6.77 23.36 -1.49
C SER A 338 -5.52 24.03 -0.92
N TYR A 339 -4.46 23.28 -0.65
CA TYR A 339 -3.23 23.75 -0.02
C TYR A 339 -2.06 23.85 -1.02
N VAL A 340 -2.21 23.32 -2.24
CA VAL A 340 -1.18 23.28 -3.28
C VAL A 340 -0.64 24.66 -3.62
N GLY A 341 -1.49 25.69 -3.64
CA GLY A 341 -1.09 27.07 -3.92
C GLY A 341 -0.08 27.66 -2.93
N ASN A 342 -0.09 27.19 -1.68
CA ASN A 342 0.74 27.72 -0.60
C ASN A 342 2.05 26.95 -0.41
N VAL A 343 2.23 25.81 -1.09
CA VAL A 343 3.45 25.01 -0.98
C VAL A 343 4.65 25.84 -1.45
N SER A 344 5.58 26.10 -0.53
CA SER A 344 6.73 26.98 -0.77
C SER A 344 8.06 26.24 -0.94
N VAL A 345 8.06 24.91 -0.79
CA VAL A 345 9.25 24.05 -0.92
C VAL A 345 9.24 23.28 -2.24
N PRO A 346 10.41 22.87 -2.78
CA PRO A 346 10.49 22.00 -3.95
C PRO A 346 9.70 20.70 -3.73
N LEU A 347 8.71 20.44 -4.56
CA LEU A 347 7.82 19.29 -4.43
C LEU A 347 7.65 18.57 -5.77
N LEU A 348 8.02 17.28 -5.80
CA LEU A 348 7.68 16.38 -6.90
C LEU A 348 6.41 15.59 -6.56
N CYS A 349 5.43 15.63 -7.45
CA CYS A 349 4.19 14.87 -7.33
C CYS A 349 4.14 13.78 -8.41
N ILE A 350 3.84 12.54 -8.06
CA ILE A 350 3.75 11.42 -9.00
C ILE A 350 2.38 10.75 -8.87
N ASN A 351 1.58 10.73 -9.94
CA ASN A 351 0.31 10.01 -9.99
C ASN A 351 0.20 9.14 -11.26
N ALA A 352 -0.41 7.96 -11.15
CA ALA A 352 -0.84 7.19 -12.31
C ALA A 352 -2.26 7.59 -12.70
N LEU A 353 -2.53 7.68 -14.00
CA LEU A 353 -3.85 8.06 -14.51
C LEU A 353 -4.87 6.91 -14.46
N ASP A 354 -4.39 5.67 -14.36
CA ASP A 354 -5.19 4.45 -14.19
C ASP A 354 -5.30 3.99 -12.72
N ASP A 355 -4.90 4.83 -11.75
CA ASP A 355 -4.95 4.48 -10.34
C ASP A 355 -6.41 4.18 -9.91
N PRO A 356 -6.70 2.96 -9.40
CA PRO A 356 -8.06 2.54 -9.08
C PRO A 356 -8.61 3.17 -7.81
N LEU A 357 -7.79 3.90 -7.05
CA LEU A 357 -8.17 4.60 -5.81
C LEU A 357 -8.09 6.12 -5.98
N CYS A 358 -7.04 6.62 -6.61
CA CYS A 358 -6.76 8.06 -6.75
C CYS A 358 -7.03 8.52 -8.18
N THR A 359 -8.26 8.94 -8.45
CA THR A 359 -8.70 9.32 -9.79
C THR A 359 -7.97 10.54 -10.37
N ARG A 360 -7.77 10.53 -11.70
CA ARG A 360 -7.28 11.69 -12.48
C ARG A 360 -8.09 12.96 -12.23
N GLU A 361 -9.39 12.83 -11.95
CA GLU A 361 -10.31 13.94 -11.72
C GLU A 361 -9.97 14.75 -10.46
N ALA A 362 -9.31 14.15 -9.48
CA ALA A 362 -8.95 14.82 -8.23
C ALA A 362 -7.62 15.58 -8.33
N ILE A 363 -6.83 15.35 -9.39
CA ILE A 363 -5.51 15.97 -9.54
C ILE A 363 -5.67 17.49 -9.77
N PRO A 364 -5.03 18.35 -8.97
CA PRO A 364 -5.14 19.80 -9.06
C PRO A 364 -4.19 20.35 -10.14
N TRP A 365 -4.54 20.09 -11.39
CA TRP A 365 -3.70 20.36 -12.57
C TRP A 365 -3.28 21.83 -12.67
N ASP A 366 -4.22 22.74 -12.43
CA ASP A 366 -4.01 24.17 -12.62
C ASP A 366 -3.24 24.78 -11.46
N GLU A 367 -3.51 24.33 -10.22
CA GLU A 367 -2.78 24.73 -9.03
C GLU A 367 -1.32 24.25 -9.09
N CYS A 368 -1.09 23.01 -9.54
CA CYS A 368 0.27 22.51 -9.80
C CYS A 368 0.97 23.30 -10.92
N ARG A 369 0.24 23.73 -11.96
CA ARG A 369 0.81 24.55 -13.05
C ARG A 369 1.11 25.97 -12.59
N ALA A 370 0.33 26.52 -11.68
CA ALA A 370 0.49 27.87 -11.15
C ALA A 370 1.64 27.98 -10.14
N ASN A 371 1.92 26.92 -9.38
CA ASN A 371 2.97 26.94 -8.35
C ASN A 371 4.37 26.62 -8.94
N LYS A 372 5.31 27.58 -8.82
CA LYS A 372 6.69 27.46 -9.31
C LYS A 372 7.54 26.40 -8.61
N ASN A 373 7.14 25.95 -7.41
CA ASN A 373 7.89 24.99 -6.62
C ASN A 373 7.48 23.54 -6.90
N ILE A 374 6.41 23.33 -7.67
CA ILE A 374 5.82 22.01 -7.89
C ILE A 374 6.12 21.51 -9.30
N VAL A 375 6.48 20.23 -9.37
CA VAL A 375 6.51 19.45 -10.62
C VAL A 375 5.57 18.27 -10.46
N LEU A 376 4.50 18.23 -11.24
CA LEU A 376 3.57 17.10 -11.29
C LEU A 376 3.93 16.18 -12.47
N ALA A 377 4.35 14.97 -12.15
CA ALA A 377 4.60 13.89 -13.10
C ALA A 377 3.42 12.91 -13.12
N THR A 378 2.90 12.64 -14.31
CA THR A 378 1.85 11.64 -14.49
C THR A 378 2.24 10.57 -15.49
N THR A 379 1.79 9.35 -15.22
CA THR A 379 2.01 8.19 -16.09
C THR A 379 0.68 7.61 -16.52
N PRO A 380 0.54 7.12 -17.77
CA PRO A 380 -0.71 6.50 -18.21
C PRO A 380 -1.10 5.28 -17.37
N ASN A 381 -0.09 4.54 -16.89
CA ASN A 381 -0.26 3.32 -16.13
C ASN A 381 0.58 3.32 -14.86
N GLY A 382 0.14 2.59 -13.85
CA GLY A 382 0.91 2.33 -12.63
C GLY A 382 0.11 1.70 -11.50
N GLY A 383 -1.22 1.69 -11.58
CA GLY A 383 -2.08 1.28 -10.47
C GLY A 383 -1.82 2.12 -9.21
N HIS A 384 -2.26 1.65 -8.05
CA HIS A 384 -2.03 2.36 -6.80
C HIS A 384 -0.70 1.94 -6.16
N LEU A 385 0.29 2.85 -6.14
CA LEU A 385 1.66 2.65 -5.63
C LEU A 385 2.48 1.52 -6.30
N ALA A 386 1.92 0.84 -7.30
CA ALA A 386 2.40 -0.46 -7.76
C ALA A 386 3.09 -0.41 -9.13
N PHE A 387 3.81 0.67 -9.43
CA PHE A 387 4.39 0.96 -10.75
C PHE A 387 5.55 -0.01 -11.08
N PHE A 388 5.26 -1.30 -11.19
CA PHE A 388 6.24 -2.35 -11.40
C PHE A 388 6.82 -2.24 -12.79
N GLN A 389 8.13 -2.41 -12.90
CA GLN A 389 8.84 -2.42 -14.16
C GLN A 389 9.76 -3.63 -14.31
N GLY A 390 9.99 -4.01 -15.56
CA GLY A 390 10.81 -5.16 -15.94
C GLY A 390 10.12 -6.50 -15.69
N LEU A 391 10.59 -7.54 -16.37
CA LEU A 391 9.92 -8.86 -16.36
C LEU A 391 9.82 -9.51 -14.97
N THR A 392 10.69 -9.14 -14.03
CA THR A 392 10.75 -9.72 -12.68
C THR A 392 9.85 -9.01 -11.67
N ALA A 393 9.27 -7.85 -11.99
CA ALA A 393 8.49 -7.02 -11.06
C ALA A 393 9.20 -6.74 -9.71
N ARG A 394 10.54 -6.61 -9.72
CA ARG A 394 11.34 -6.35 -8.50
C ARG A 394 11.62 -4.89 -8.22
N ARG A 395 11.21 -4.00 -9.12
CA ARG A 395 11.47 -2.56 -9.02
C ARG A 395 10.19 -1.79 -9.26
N LEU A 396 9.99 -0.76 -8.46
CA LEU A 396 8.95 0.25 -8.65
C LEU A 396 9.59 1.44 -9.36
N TRP A 397 9.00 1.86 -10.49
CA TRP A 397 9.53 2.96 -11.30
C TRP A 397 9.58 4.28 -10.52
N TRP A 398 8.50 4.59 -9.79
CA TRP A 398 8.41 5.85 -9.04
C TRP A 398 9.47 5.93 -7.93
N VAL A 399 9.91 4.80 -7.34
CA VAL A 399 11.00 4.80 -6.36
C VAL A 399 12.30 5.31 -6.98
N GLY A 400 12.60 4.89 -8.22
CA GLY A 400 13.75 5.39 -8.98
C GLY A 400 13.63 6.89 -9.26
N ALA A 401 12.47 7.33 -9.75
CA ALA A 401 12.20 8.74 -10.02
C ALA A 401 12.31 9.63 -8.77
N THR A 402 11.76 9.18 -7.65
CA THR A 402 11.86 9.84 -6.34
C THR A 402 13.30 9.99 -5.90
N SER A 403 14.08 8.90 -5.94
CA SER A 403 15.48 8.98 -5.55
C SER A 403 16.30 9.87 -6.49
N GLU A 404 16.07 9.83 -7.81
CA GLU A 404 16.74 10.73 -8.76
C GLU A 404 16.44 12.19 -8.45
N PHE A 405 15.18 12.53 -8.19
CA PHE A 405 14.76 13.90 -7.90
C PHE A 405 15.36 14.42 -6.59
N LEU A 406 15.26 13.64 -5.50
CA LEU A 406 15.81 14.05 -4.21
C LEU A 406 17.34 14.18 -4.25
N SER A 407 18.05 13.27 -4.92
CA SER A 407 19.49 13.41 -5.13
C SER A 407 19.84 14.65 -5.95
N ALA A 408 19.15 14.88 -7.08
CA ALA A 408 19.38 16.08 -7.89
C ALA A 408 19.07 17.37 -7.14
N LEU A 409 18.10 17.36 -6.23
CA LEU A 409 17.74 18.50 -5.40
C LEU A 409 18.80 18.76 -4.33
N HIS A 410 19.22 17.72 -3.63
CA HIS A 410 20.26 17.78 -2.60
C HIS A 410 21.60 18.30 -3.16
N ASP A 411 21.96 17.88 -4.37
CA ASP A 411 23.19 18.31 -5.04
C ASP A 411 23.08 19.72 -5.67
N SER A 412 21.98 20.43 -5.41
CA SER A 412 21.70 21.75 -5.98
C SER A 412 21.55 22.83 -4.91
N SER A 413 21.71 24.10 -5.30
CA SER A 413 21.42 25.26 -4.45
C SER A 413 19.92 25.57 -4.31
N TYR A 414 19.03 24.72 -4.85
CA TYR A 414 17.59 24.95 -4.91
C TYR A 414 16.80 24.25 -3.80
N MET A 415 17.50 23.66 -2.82
CA MET A 415 16.87 23.26 -1.57
C MET A 415 16.22 24.46 -0.90
N HIS A 416 15.05 24.24 -0.29
CA HIS A 416 14.43 25.27 0.54
C HIS A 416 15.31 25.57 1.76
N GLY A 417 15.45 26.86 2.08
CA GLY A 417 16.23 27.29 3.24
C GLY A 417 15.57 26.85 4.53
N GLN A 418 16.17 25.87 5.21
CA GLN A 418 15.64 25.35 6.48
C GLN A 418 15.88 26.40 7.59
N LYS A 419 14.88 27.21 7.90
CA LYS A 419 14.97 28.18 9.01
C LYS A 419 15.14 27.42 10.33
N ALA A 420 16.18 27.73 11.09
CA ALA A 420 16.29 27.27 12.47
C ALA A 420 15.23 28.02 13.29
N ASN A 421 14.31 27.30 13.93
CA ASN A 421 13.39 27.93 14.88
C ASN A 421 14.13 28.10 16.21
N ASP A 422 14.37 29.35 16.62
CA ASP A 422 14.97 29.71 17.93
C ASP A 422 14.03 29.47 19.13
N HIS A 423 12.91 28.75 18.93
CA HIS A 423 11.99 28.43 20.02
C HIS A 423 12.55 27.30 20.89
N VAL A 424 13.10 27.70 22.04
CA VAL A 424 13.46 26.86 23.19
C VAL A 424 12.32 25.89 23.49
N LEU A 425 12.50 24.62 23.14
CA LEU A 425 11.72 23.54 23.76
C LEU A 425 12.17 23.47 25.22
N HIS A 426 11.24 23.70 26.15
CA HIS A 426 11.47 23.49 27.57
C HIS A 426 12.04 22.07 27.77
N SER A 427 13.18 22.04 28.46
CA SER A 427 13.95 20.85 28.78
C SER A 427 13.17 19.90 29.67
N SER A 428 12.53 18.88 29.11
CA SER A 428 12.14 17.68 29.86
C SER A 428 11.96 16.44 28.96
N LEU A 429 12.82 16.26 27.96
CA LEU A 429 12.90 15.00 27.21
C LEU A 429 14.35 14.69 26.87
N GLU A 430 15.12 14.26 27.87
CA GLU A 430 16.24 13.37 27.60
C GLU A 430 15.66 12.05 27.09
N SER A 431 15.77 11.85 25.78
CA SER A 431 15.49 10.57 25.15
C SER A 431 16.46 9.52 25.69
N SER A 432 15.93 8.48 26.32
CA SER A 432 16.70 7.26 26.59
C SER A 432 16.99 6.54 25.27
N ILE A 433 18.01 6.99 24.56
CA ILE A 433 18.67 6.17 23.56
C ILE A 433 19.63 5.26 24.33
N ASP A 434 19.22 4.00 24.47
CA ASP A 434 20.01 2.78 24.67
C ASP A 434 19.93 2.05 26.03
N LYS A 435 19.75 0.72 25.89
CA LYS A 435 19.89 -0.42 26.83
C LYS A 435 18.79 -0.71 27.89
N SER A 436 17.70 -1.37 27.50
CA SER A 436 17.05 -2.52 28.20
C SER A 436 15.72 -2.94 27.53
N PRO A 437 15.22 -4.18 27.69
CA PRO A 437 14.08 -4.69 26.94
C PRO A 437 12.76 -4.13 27.51
N TYR A 438 12.11 -3.23 26.79
CA TYR A 438 10.76 -2.77 27.11
C TYR A 438 9.74 -3.76 26.54
N VAL A 439 9.08 -4.53 27.41
CA VAL A 439 7.99 -5.41 27.00
C VAL A 439 6.89 -5.37 28.05
N ASN A 440 5.86 -4.55 27.82
CA ASN A 440 4.50 -4.94 28.16
C ASN A 440 3.87 -5.43 26.86
N LEU A 441 3.85 -6.75 26.68
CA LEU A 441 3.03 -7.39 25.66
C LEU A 441 1.59 -7.34 26.16
N MET A 442 0.74 -6.58 25.47
CA MET A 442 -0.69 -6.75 25.62
C MET A 442 -1.08 -8.13 25.08
N GLU A 443 -2.21 -8.70 25.52
CA GLU A 443 -2.66 -10.05 25.11
C GLU A 443 -2.82 -10.21 23.57
N ASP A 444 -2.85 -9.10 22.83
CA ASP A 444 -2.94 -9.02 21.37
C ASP A 444 -1.57 -8.89 20.65
N GLY A 445 -0.45 -8.90 21.38
CA GLY A 445 0.90 -8.81 20.82
C GLY A 445 1.40 -7.39 20.52
N MET A 446 0.67 -6.35 20.95
CA MET A 446 1.05 -4.95 20.78
C MET A 446 1.95 -4.45 21.92
N VAL A 447 2.78 -3.43 21.60
CA VAL A 447 3.70 -2.81 22.57
C VAL A 447 3.21 -1.42 22.94
N ALA A 448 3.21 -1.12 24.25
CA ALA A 448 3.01 0.22 24.80
C ALA A 448 4.24 0.67 25.61
N ALA A 449 4.53 1.98 25.61
CA ALA A 449 5.58 2.56 26.43
C ALA A 449 5.17 2.55 27.92
N VAL A 450 6.11 2.25 28.82
CA VAL A 450 5.87 2.34 30.28
C VAL A 450 5.99 3.81 30.70
N THR A 451 4.89 4.42 31.14
CA THR A 451 4.94 5.68 31.88
C THR A 451 5.50 5.39 33.28
N LYS A 452 6.59 6.07 33.66
CA LYS A 452 7.06 6.05 35.04
C LYS A 452 6.18 6.99 35.86
N ASP A 453 5.06 6.48 36.36
CA ASP A 453 4.38 7.09 37.49
C ASP A 453 4.80 6.31 38.75
N GLY A 454 5.77 6.86 39.48
CA GLY A 454 6.06 6.44 40.86
C GLY A 454 5.13 7.18 41.83
N PRO A 455 4.81 6.60 43.00
CA PRO A 455 3.90 7.23 43.94
C PRO A 455 4.59 8.41 44.64
N ASP A 456 3.89 9.53 44.72
CA ASP A 456 4.27 10.70 45.51
C ASP A 456 4.51 10.30 46.98
N SER A 457 5.68 10.63 47.49
CA SER A 457 6.01 10.64 48.92
C SER A 457 6.55 12.02 49.28
N ASP A 458 5.75 12.83 49.97
CA ASP A 458 6.17 13.51 51.20
C ASP A 458 5.02 14.33 51.82
N GLY A 459 4.83 14.16 53.13
CA GLY A 459 3.85 14.89 53.93
C GLY A 459 3.54 14.22 55.27
N SER A 460 4.43 14.44 56.24
CA SER A 460 4.48 13.95 57.63
C SER A 460 3.17 14.12 58.46
N PRO A 461 3.03 13.41 59.59
CA PRO A 461 1.75 13.15 60.26
C PRO A 461 1.40 14.17 61.34
N SER A 462 0.11 14.45 61.52
CA SER A 462 -0.41 15.02 62.76
C SER A 462 -1.75 14.39 63.14
N ASN A 463 -1.73 13.69 64.27
CA ASN A 463 -2.78 13.43 65.25
C ASN A 463 -4.20 13.88 64.88
N HIS A 464 -5.15 12.94 64.88
CA HIS A 464 -6.16 12.85 65.95
C HIS A 464 -6.95 11.55 65.81
N ALA A 465 -7.26 10.99 66.97
CA ALA A 465 -7.96 9.74 67.17
C ALA A 465 -9.49 9.90 67.10
N VAL A 466 -10.14 8.74 67.24
CA VAL A 466 -11.41 8.49 67.98
C VAL A 466 -12.65 8.21 67.10
N ASP A 467 -13.10 6.94 67.23
CA ASP A 467 -14.48 6.39 67.33
C ASP A 467 -15.47 6.60 66.15
N GLU A 468 -16.45 5.75 65.85
CA GLU A 468 -16.98 4.46 66.35
C GLU A 468 -18.08 4.01 65.36
N GLU A 469 -18.67 2.84 65.64
CA GLU A 469 -19.98 2.30 65.18
C GLU A 469 -20.06 1.68 63.77
N GLN A 470 -20.10 0.35 63.64
CA GLN A 470 -21.12 -0.66 64.02
C GLN A 470 -22.33 -0.78 63.06
N LEU A 471 -22.61 -2.06 62.75
CA LEU A 471 -23.86 -2.74 62.36
C LEU A 471 -23.70 -3.53 61.06
N SER A 472 -23.26 -4.79 61.11
CA SER A 472 -24.09 -6.01 61.34
C SER A 472 -25.03 -6.36 60.18
N ASN A 473 -24.75 -7.44 59.45
CA ASN A 473 -25.50 -8.69 59.60
C ASN A 473 -24.97 -9.84 58.73
N GLU A 474 -24.90 -10.98 59.41
CA GLU A 474 -24.91 -12.41 59.03
C GLU A 474 -25.63 -12.75 57.72
N ALA A 475 -25.47 -13.88 57.00
CA ALA A 475 -24.86 -15.21 57.16
C ALA A 475 -24.64 -15.73 55.70
N GLY A 476 -23.90 -16.78 55.34
CA GLY A 476 -23.26 -17.90 56.00
C GLY A 476 -22.96 -18.98 54.94
N GLY A 477 -22.00 -19.87 55.22
CA GLY A 477 -21.69 -21.09 54.45
C GLY A 477 -20.34 -21.07 53.73
N ARG A 478 -19.21 -21.47 54.36
CA ARG A 478 -18.63 -22.85 54.39
C ARG A 478 -18.73 -23.56 53.04
N ARG A 479 -17.68 -24.13 52.43
CA ARG A 479 -16.48 -24.79 52.99
C ARG A 479 -15.47 -25.12 51.85
N GLN A 480 -14.19 -25.08 52.21
CA GLN A 480 -13.06 -25.97 51.81
C GLN A 480 -12.69 -26.05 50.31
N ASN A 481 -11.55 -25.54 49.84
CA ASN A 481 -10.13 -25.79 50.16
C ASN A 481 -9.64 -27.25 50.09
N VAL A 482 -8.43 -27.35 49.50
CA VAL A 482 -7.37 -28.38 49.54
C VAL A 482 -7.24 -29.14 48.20
N VAL A 483 -6.33 -28.81 47.28
CA VAL A 483 -4.84 -28.70 47.27
C VAL A 483 -4.18 -29.95 46.66
N SER A 484 -3.14 -29.68 45.85
CA SER A 484 -1.98 -30.53 45.48
C SER A 484 -2.22 -31.67 44.48
N ALA A 485 -1.29 -32.04 43.59
CA ALA A 485 -0.01 -31.48 43.16
C ALA A 485 0.57 -32.34 42.01
N LEU A 486 1.50 -31.73 41.26
CA LEU A 486 2.75 -32.29 40.70
C LEU A 486 2.72 -33.31 39.53
N ASN A 487 3.21 -32.78 38.39
CA ASN A 487 4.39 -33.17 37.60
C ASN A 487 4.58 -34.57 36.95
N HIS A 488 4.98 -34.45 35.67
CA HIS A 488 6.09 -35.10 34.94
C HIS A 488 5.83 -36.08 33.78
N ASN A 489 6.30 -35.61 32.61
CA ASN A 489 7.19 -36.24 31.60
C ASN A 489 6.79 -37.42 30.70
N GLU A 490 6.98 -37.13 29.41
CA GLU A 490 7.72 -37.86 28.35
C GLU A 490 7.34 -39.27 27.85
N LYS A 491 7.22 -39.31 26.50
CA LYS A 491 7.78 -40.27 25.50
C LYS A 491 7.09 -41.63 25.21
N ALA A 492 6.69 -41.69 23.93
CA ALA A 492 7.14 -42.61 22.87
C ALA A 492 6.58 -44.05 22.72
N SER A 493 6.33 -44.39 21.44
CA SER A 493 6.26 -45.71 20.76
C SER A 493 5.15 -46.69 21.20
N GLY A 494 4.51 -47.52 20.38
CA GLY A 494 4.57 -47.86 18.95
C GLY A 494 3.85 -49.21 18.73
N VAL A 495 3.35 -49.48 17.51
CA VAL A 495 3.02 -50.82 16.91
C VAL A 495 1.82 -51.58 17.54
N GLY A 496 0.92 -52.31 16.86
CA GLY A 496 0.68 -52.76 15.48
C GLY A 496 -0.51 -53.77 15.43
N ASN A 497 -0.73 -54.39 14.25
CA ASN A 497 -1.60 -55.53 13.91
C ASN A 497 -3.13 -55.28 13.80
N GLU A 498 -3.92 -55.88 12.90
CA GLU A 498 -3.78 -56.94 11.89
C GLU A 498 -5.00 -56.90 10.93
N SER A 499 -4.90 -57.46 9.71
CA SER A 499 -6.01 -57.67 8.73
C SER A 499 -6.75 -59.02 9.00
N PRO A 500 -7.75 -59.55 8.24
CA PRO A 500 -7.74 -59.80 6.77
C PRO A 500 -9.10 -59.90 6.00
N ALA A 501 -8.97 -60.20 4.69
CA ALA A 501 -9.86 -60.98 3.78
C ALA A 501 -10.63 -60.25 2.64
N GLY A 502 -10.36 -60.66 1.39
CA GLY A 502 -11.02 -60.27 0.12
C GLY A 502 -12.25 -61.14 -0.23
N PRO A 503 -12.69 -61.35 -1.53
CA PRO A 503 -11.91 -61.26 -2.78
C PRO A 503 -12.63 -60.78 -4.10
N THR A 504 -11.81 -60.68 -5.17
CA THR A 504 -12.01 -60.99 -6.63
C THR A 504 -12.68 -60.08 -7.68
N LYS A 505 -11.83 -59.74 -8.69
CA LYS A 505 -11.96 -59.73 -10.18
C LYS A 505 -12.85 -58.70 -10.90
N GLN A 506 -12.22 -57.85 -11.73
CA GLN A 506 -12.19 -57.97 -13.20
C GLN A 506 -11.18 -56.98 -13.83
N GLN A 507 -10.51 -57.42 -14.89
CA GLN A 507 -9.42 -56.74 -15.61
C GLN A 507 -9.84 -56.63 -17.08
N GLY A 508 -9.77 -55.43 -17.65
CA GLY A 508 -9.98 -55.16 -19.07
C GLY A 508 -10.07 -53.66 -19.34
N ASP A 509 -9.24 -53.16 -20.27
CA ASP A 509 -9.12 -51.79 -20.78
C ASP A 509 -8.17 -50.84 -20.03
N ASP A 510 -6.85 -51.05 -20.13
CA ASP A 510 -5.88 -50.06 -19.62
C ASP A 510 -4.51 -50.01 -20.34
N ILE A 511 -4.51 -50.03 -21.68
CA ILE A 511 -3.27 -49.91 -22.48
C ILE A 511 -3.10 -48.52 -23.13
N HIS A 512 -4.16 -47.73 -23.30
CA HIS A 512 -4.04 -46.36 -23.85
C HIS A 512 -3.99 -45.25 -22.79
N GLY A 513 -4.55 -45.48 -21.59
CA GLY A 513 -4.48 -44.54 -20.46
C GLY A 513 -3.08 -44.44 -19.85
N ASN A 514 -2.36 -45.55 -19.79
CA ASN A 514 -1.05 -45.62 -19.13
C ASN A 514 0.06 -44.83 -19.83
N LYS A 515 0.07 -44.76 -21.17
CA LYS A 515 1.06 -43.96 -21.92
C LYS A 515 0.86 -42.45 -21.74
N LEU A 516 -0.39 -41.99 -21.69
CA LEU A 516 -0.72 -40.58 -21.45
C LEU A 516 -0.39 -40.20 -19.99
N HIS A 517 -0.64 -41.12 -19.05
CA HIS A 517 -0.35 -40.92 -17.64
C HIS A 517 1.16 -40.91 -17.33
N GLU A 518 1.98 -41.69 -18.06
CA GLU A 518 3.45 -41.64 -17.98
C GLU A 518 4.05 -40.36 -18.58
N ILE A 519 3.47 -39.82 -19.66
CA ILE A 519 3.93 -38.56 -20.27
C ILE A 519 3.54 -37.35 -19.42
N ILE A 520 2.39 -37.39 -18.75
CA ILE A 520 1.88 -36.30 -17.90
C ILE A 520 2.44 -36.37 -16.47
N ALA A 521 2.89 -37.53 -16.00
CA ALA A 521 3.38 -37.71 -14.62
C ALA A 521 4.56 -36.77 -14.24
N PRO A 522 5.58 -36.52 -15.08
CA PRO A 522 6.66 -35.58 -14.77
C PRO A 522 6.16 -34.13 -14.71
N VAL A 523 5.23 -33.75 -15.60
CA VAL A 523 4.61 -32.42 -15.65
C VAL A 523 3.72 -32.20 -14.42
N LYS A 524 2.90 -33.19 -14.06
CA LYS A 524 2.04 -33.19 -12.88
C LYS A 524 2.86 -33.18 -11.58
N ARG A 525 3.99 -33.88 -11.51
CA ARG A 525 4.94 -33.80 -10.39
C ARG A 525 5.63 -32.44 -10.30
N SER A 526 6.03 -31.85 -11.42
CA SER A 526 6.64 -30.51 -11.47
C SER A 526 5.64 -29.42 -11.06
N ILE A 527 4.39 -29.51 -11.51
CA ILE A 527 3.28 -28.63 -11.11
C ILE A 527 2.96 -28.82 -9.62
N ASN A 528 2.95 -30.05 -9.11
CA ASN A 528 2.71 -30.36 -7.70
C ASN A 528 3.87 -29.93 -6.79
N GLN A 529 5.12 -29.96 -7.27
CA GLN A 529 6.27 -29.41 -6.56
C GLN A 529 6.25 -27.86 -6.56
N LEU A 530 5.84 -27.22 -7.67
CA LEU A 530 5.65 -25.76 -7.76
C LEU A 530 4.51 -25.23 -6.88
N THR A 531 3.43 -26.00 -6.70
CA THR A 531 2.33 -25.66 -5.79
C THR A 531 2.69 -25.88 -4.33
N ARG A 532 3.41 -26.95 -4.00
CA ARG A 532 3.81 -27.26 -2.61
C ARG A 532 4.93 -26.38 -2.06
N TYR A 533 5.80 -25.80 -2.90
CA TYR A 533 6.96 -25.05 -2.41
C TYR A 533 6.71 -23.56 -2.12
N LYS A 534 5.60 -22.95 -2.60
CA LYS A 534 5.34 -21.50 -2.38
C LYS A 534 3.86 -21.05 -2.30
N GLY A 535 2.88 -21.95 -2.20
CA GLY A 535 1.47 -21.51 -2.14
C GLY A 535 1.07 -20.65 -3.35
N ARG A 536 1.58 -20.97 -4.54
CA ARG A 536 1.34 -20.20 -5.78
C ARG A 536 0.19 -20.82 -6.56
N SER A 537 -0.78 -20.00 -6.95
CA SER A 537 -1.87 -20.42 -7.84
C SER A 537 -1.33 -20.87 -9.19
N VAL A 538 -1.64 -22.10 -9.61
CA VAL A 538 -1.26 -22.68 -10.91
C VAL A 538 -1.74 -21.79 -12.06
N TRP A 539 -2.89 -21.13 -11.89
CA TRP A 539 -3.47 -20.21 -12.88
C TRP A 539 -2.66 -18.91 -13.02
N LEU A 540 -2.09 -18.40 -11.93
CA LEU A 540 -1.20 -17.23 -11.98
C LEU A 540 0.10 -17.58 -12.72
N LEU A 541 0.67 -18.76 -12.45
CA LEU A 541 1.86 -19.23 -13.16
C LEU A 541 1.58 -19.50 -14.65
N ALA A 542 0.42 -20.07 -14.98
CA ALA A 542 0.00 -20.28 -16.37
C ALA A 542 -0.23 -18.95 -17.10
N TYR A 543 -0.85 -17.97 -16.45
CA TYR A 543 -1.03 -16.63 -16.99
C TYR A 543 0.31 -15.91 -17.18
N ILE A 544 1.22 -15.96 -16.20
CA ILE A 544 2.58 -15.41 -16.33
C ILE A 544 3.30 -16.07 -17.50
N ALA A 545 3.27 -17.42 -17.59
CA ALA A 545 3.90 -18.15 -18.68
C ALA A 545 3.30 -17.78 -20.04
N PHE A 546 1.97 -17.67 -20.15
CA PHE A 546 1.28 -17.27 -21.37
C PHE A 546 1.68 -15.85 -21.79
N VAL A 547 1.58 -14.86 -20.90
CA VAL A 547 1.88 -13.46 -21.23
C VAL A 547 3.37 -13.20 -21.47
N THR A 548 4.27 -13.92 -20.78
CA THR A 548 5.73 -13.77 -21.00
C THR A 548 6.24 -14.49 -22.23
N SER A 549 5.61 -15.60 -22.64
CA SER A 549 5.98 -16.36 -23.86
C SER A 549 5.28 -15.85 -25.13
N TRP A 550 4.14 -15.17 -25.02
CA TRP A 550 3.40 -14.65 -26.18
C TRP A 550 4.17 -13.63 -27.03
N PRO A 551 5.00 -12.72 -26.49
CA PRO A 551 5.85 -11.84 -27.31
C PRO A 551 6.86 -12.62 -28.17
N LEU A 552 7.38 -13.76 -27.66
CA LEU A 552 8.33 -14.62 -28.38
C LEU A 552 7.63 -15.43 -29.48
N LEU A 553 6.43 -15.94 -29.19
CA LEU A 553 5.58 -16.65 -30.17
C LEU A 553 4.96 -15.71 -31.22
N GLY A 554 4.63 -14.49 -30.81
CA GLY A 554 4.08 -13.43 -31.67
C GLY A 554 5.05 -12.99 -32.75
N SER A 555 6.36 -12.92 -32.45
CA SER A 555 7.40 -12.70 -33.46
C SER A 555 7.48 -13.84 -34.49
N LEU A 556 7.27 -15.11 -34.08
CA LEU A 556 7.24 -16.25 -35.00
C LEU A 556 5.97 -16.24 -35.87
N ALA A 557 4.82 -15.89 -35.29
CA ALA A 557 3.56 -15.72 -36.02
C ALA A 557 3.65 -14.57 -37.03
N PHE A 558 4.30 -13.45 -36.69
CA PHE A 558 4.50 -12.31 -37.59
C PHE A 558 5.47 -12.64 -38.74
N ILE A 559 6.53 -13.43 -38.49
CA ILE A 559 7.47 -13.90 -39.52
C ILE A 559 6.81 -14.90 -40.48
N THR A 560 5.96 -15.79 -39.97
CA THR A 560 5.20 -16.75 -40.79
C THR A 560 4.08 -16.08 -41.59
N PHE A 561 3.40 -15.08 -41.03
CA PHE A 561 2.41 -14.27 -41.75
C PHE A 561 3.04 -13.44 -42.88
N ARG A 562 4.23 -12.87 -42.65
CA ARG A 562 4.97 -12.09 -43.66
C ARG A 562 5.55 -12.96 -44.79
N LYS A 563 5.88 -14.24 -44.51
CA LYS A 563 6.24 -15.22 -45.55
C LYS A 563 5.04 -15.65 -46.41
N LYS A 564 3.84 -15.72 -45.84
CA LYS A 564 2.63 -16.15 -46.56
C LYS A 564 2.09 -15.10 -47.54
N PHE A 565 2.45 -13.82 -47.37
CA PHE A 565 2.07 -12.71 -48.26
C PHE A 565 3.18 -12.26 -49.24
N ARG A 566 4.30 -12.99 -49.33
CA ARG A 566 5.34 -12.79 -50.37
C ARG A 566 5.26 -13.91 -51.43
N ASN A 567 4.11 -14.04 -52.10
CA ASN A 567 4.07 -14.68 -53.41
C ASN A 567 3.99 -13.57 -54.49
N PRO A 568 4.95 -13.46 -55.40
CA PRO A 568 4.90 -12.48 -56.47
C PRO A 568 3.81 -12.87 -57.48
N LEU A 569 3.01 -11.88 -57.87
CA LEU A 569 2.17 -11.90 -59.08
C LEU A 569 3.01 -12.43 -60.24
N ARG A 570 2.67 -13.62 -60.75
CA ARG A 570 3.22 -14.15 -62.00
C ARG A 570 2.21 -13.83 -63.09
N ALA A 571 2.64 -13.01 -64.04
CA ALA A 571 1.91 -12.68 -65.25
C ALA A 571 1.54 -13.93 -66.04
N LYS A 572 0.30 -13.96 -66.52
CA LYS A 572 -0.09 -14.49 -67.83
C LYS A 572 -1.24 -13.64 -68.36
#